data_AF-A0A527IIM5-F1
#
_entry.id   AF-A0A527IIM5-F1
#
_cell.length_a   1.000
_cell.length_b   1.000
_cell.length_c   1.000
_cell.angle_alpha   90.00
_cell.angle_beta   90.00
_cell.angle_gamma   90.00
#
_symmetry.space_group_name_H-M   'P 1'
#
loop_
_entity.id
_entity.type
_entity.pdbx_description
1 polymer ?
#
loop_
_entity_poly.entity_id
_entity_poly.type
_entity_poly.pdbx_seq_one_letter_code
_entity_poly.pdbx_strand_id
1 'polypeptide(L)'
;MVDKIVKHLGIALRNRDSSLVSCTDPKELERVKAGWVAKKLGISDDNKADAAIEKVCKAMAADSTKNRVTFYYLVAKDLGKLGSL
;
A
#
# COMPACT_ATOMS: atom_id res chain seq x y z
N MET A 1 -3.59 1.72 -14.93
CA MET A 1 -3.86 1.88 -13.47
C MET A 1 -2.77 1.22 -12.65
N VAL A 2 -2.57 -0.10 -12.76
CA VAL A 2 -1.46 -0.83 -12.10
C VAL A 2 -0.08 -0.31 -12.55
N ASP A 3 0.11 0.03 -13.83
CA ASP A 3 1.39 0.56 -14.32
C ASP A 3 1.84 1.84 -13.60
N LYS A 4 0.90 2.65 -13.12
CA LYS A 4 1.22 3.87 -12.39
C LYS A 4 1.65 3.58 -10.95
N ILE A 5 1.13 2.50 -10.36
CA ILE A 5 1.62 1.95 -9.07
C ILE A 5 3.04 1.42 -9.27
N VAL A 6 3.28 0.63 -10.32
CA VAL A 6 4.60 0.09 -10.65
C VAL A 6 5.62 1.22 -10.87
N LYS A 7 5.24 2.27 -11.62
CA LYS A 7 6.07 3.48 -11.83
C LYS A 7 6.37 4.21 -10.52
N HIS A 8 5.41 4.30 -9.60
CA HIS A 8 5.62 4.92 -8.29
C HIS A 8 6.60 4.10 -7.43
N LEU A 9 6.50 2.77 -7.46
CA LEU A 9 7.33 1.90 -6.64
C LEU A 9 8.77 1.79 -7.18
N GLY A 10 8.97 1.84 -8.50
CA GLY A 10 10.27 2.02 -9.14
C GLY A 10 11.36 1.10 -8.57
N ILE A 11 12.38 1.69 -7.94
CA ILE A 11 13.54 0.98 -7.38
C ILE A 11 13.13 -0.05 -6.30
N ALA A 12 12.06 0.20 -5.55
CA ALA A 12 11.59 -0.72 -4.52
C ALA A 12 11.17 -2.10 -5.08
N LEU A 13 10.87 -2.19 -6.38
CA LEU A 13 10.55 -3.48 -7.02
C LEU A 13 11.78 -4.27 -7.49
N ARG A 14 12.99 -3.68 -7.45
CA ARG A 14 14.22 -4.34 -7.90
C ARG A 14 14.83 -5.28 -6.86
N ASN A 15 14.43 -5.15 -5.60
CA ASN A 15 14.82 -6.06 -4.51
C ASN A 15 13.57 -6.77 -3.98
N ARG A 16 13.71 -8.07 -3.68
CA ARG A 16 12.66 -8.92 -3.14
C ARG A 16 12.06 -8.33 -1.87
N ASP A 17 12.87 -7.97 -0.88
CA ASP A 17 12.35 -7.54 0.43
C ASP A 17 11.54 -6.24 0.30
N SER A 18 12.04 -5.26 -0.46
CA SER A 18 11.32 -4.01 -0.71
C SER A 18 10.11 -4.19 -1.63
N SER A 19 10.02 -5.29 -2.38
CA SER A 19 8.85 -5.62 -3.20
C SER A 19 7.69 -6.21 -2.37
N LEU A 20 7.91 -6.48 -1.08
CA LEU A 20 6.92 -7.02 -0.15
C LEU A 20 6.51 -5.99 0.91
N VAL A 21 5.36 -6.20 1.54
CA VAL A 21 4.86 -5.40 2.67
C VAL A 21 4.70 -6.27 3.91
N SER A 22 5.34 -5.88 5.01
CA SER A 22 5.18 -6.52 6.31
C SER A 22 4.06 -5.85 7.10
N CYS A 23 2.93 -6.54 7.26
CA CYS A 23 1.80 -6.05 8.06
C CYS A 23 2.02 -6.11 9.57
N THR A 24 3.09 -6.76 10.02
CA THR A 24 3.46 -6.84 11.43
C THR A 24 4.57 -5.86 11.80
N ASP A 25 5.07 -5.07 10.85
CA ASP A 25 6.04 -4.00 11.10
C ASP A 25 5.30 -2.64 11.11
N PRO A 26 5.09 -2.02 12.29
CA PRO A 26 4.41 -0.73 12.37
C PRO A 26 5.13 0.38 11.60
N LYS A 27 6.46 0.36 11.51
CA LYS A 27 7.22 1.38 10.76
C LYS A 27 7.01 1.24 9.27
N GLU A 28 6.87 0.00 8.79
CA GLU A 28 6.52 -0.27 7.41
C GLU A 28 5.14 0.27 7.07
N LEU A 29 4.14 0.01 7.93
CA LEU A 29 2.79 0.52 7.74
C LEU A 29 2.73 2.06 7.80
N GLU A 30 3.51 2.69 8.67
CA GLU A 30 3.64 4.14 8.74
C GLU A 30 4.20 4.72 7.44
N ARG A 31 5.22 4.09 6.84
CA ARG A 31 5.77 4.51 5.54
C ARG A 31 4.74 4.36 4.42
N VAL A 32 3.95 3.29 4.42
CA VAL A 32 2.86 3.10 3.46
C VAL A 32 1.81 4.20 3.66
N LYS A 33 1.39 4.49 4.90
CA LYS A 33 0.47 5.58 5.21
C LYS A 33 0.99 6.93 4.72
N ALA A 34 2.19 7.32 5.14
CA ALA A 34 2.75 8.64 4.82
C ALA A 34 3.10 8.80 3.33
N GLY A 35 3.67 7.77 2.71
CA GLY A 35 4.16 7.82 1.33
C GLY A 35 3.07 7.53 0.30
N TRP A 36 2.36 6.42 0.46
CA TRP A 36 1.35 6.00 -0.49
C TRP A 36 0.02 6.70 -0.23
N VAL A 37 -0.55 6.57 0.96
CA VAL A 37 -1.90 7.04 1.24
C VAL A 37 -1.97 8.57 1.31
N ALA A 38 -1.11 9.20 2.11
CA ALA A 38 -1.12 10.65 2.29
C ALA A 38 -0.56 11.37 1.06
N LYS A 39 0.70 11.12 0.69
CA LYS A 39 1.34 11.87 -0.41
C LYS A 39 0.81 11.49 -1.79
N LYS A 40 0.66 10.21 -2.10
CA LYS A 40 0.32 9.77 -3.47
C LYS A 40 -1.18 9.70 -3.75
N LEU A 41 -2.01 9.29 -2.77
CA LEU A 41 -3.47 9.24 -2.91
C LEU A 41 -4.20 10.48 -2.37
N GLY A 42 -3.50 11.34 -1.63
CA GLY A 42 -4.06 12.60 -1.11
C GLY A 42 -5.09 12.41 0.00
N ILE A 43 -4.95 11.35 0.82
CA ILE A 43 -5.82 11.12 1.99
C ILE A 43 -5.06 11.55 3.24
N SER A 44 -5.49 12.65 3.86
CA SER A 44 -4.90 13.21 5.09
C SER A 44 -5.59 12.74 6.38
N ASP A 45 -6.66 11.95 6.26
CA ASP A 45 -7.36 11.36 7.40
C ASP A 45 -6.63 10.08 7.83
N ASP A 46 -5.91 10.16 8.94
CA ASP A 46 -5.12 9.06 9.48
C ASP A 46 -5.97 7.86 9.89
N ASN A 47 -7.16 8.08 10.47
CA ASN A 47 -8.05 6.99 10.86
C ASN A 47 -8.54 6.22 9.64
N LYS A 48 -8.88 6.95 8.57
CA LYS A 48 -9.29 6.34 7.30
C LYS A 48 -8.13 5.60 6.63
N ALA A 49 -6.92 6.15 6.70
CA ALA A 49 -5.72 5.51 6.16
C ALA A 49 -5.39 4.21 6.90
N ASP A 50 -5.38 4.24 8.23
CA ASP A 50 -5.09 3.09 9.08
C ASP A 50 -6.14 1.98 8.90
N ALA A 51 -7.43 2.34 8.87
CA ALA A 51 -8.51 1.38 8.63
C ALA A 51 -8.37 0.65 7.29
N ALA A 52 -8.05 1.38 6.21
CA ALA A 52 -7.85 0.79 4.88
C ALA A 52 -6.62 -0.14 4.84
N ILE A 53 -5.50 0.29 5.43
CA ILE A 53 -4.27 -0.51 5.51
C ILE A 53 -4.51 -1.79 6.32
N GLU A 54 -5.14 -1.68 7.49
CA GLU A 54 -5.44 -2.83 8.35
C GLU A 54 -6.38 -3.83 7.65
N LYS A 55 -7.42 -3.32 6.97
CA LYS A 55 -8.35 -4.15 6.20
C LYS A 55 -7.63 -4.94 5.10
N VAL A 56 -6.71 -4.31 4.38
CA VAL A 56 -5.91 -5.00 3.34
C VAL A 56 -4.94 -6.00 3.96
N CYS A 57 -4.32 -5.65 5.10
CA CYS A 57 -3.49 -6.60 5.85
C CYS A 57 -4.25 -7.86 6.26
N LYS A 58 -5.50 -7.72 6.72
CA LYS A 58 -6.40 -8.83 7.04
C LYS A 58 -6.78 -9.63 5.78
N ALA A 59 -7.12 -8.94 4.69
CA ALA A 59 -7.49 -9.59 3.42
C ALA A 59 -6.34 -10.42 2.83
N MET A 60 -5.09 -10.01 3.06
CA MET A 60 -3.89 -10.71 2.60
C MET A 60 -3.24 -11.58 3.69
N ALA A 61 -3.93 -11.86 4.81
CA ALA A 61 -3.31 -12.52 5.97
C ALA A 61 -2.74 -13.91 5.67
N ALA A 62 -3.36 -14.65 4.73
CA ALA A 62 -2.91 -15.97 4.30
C ALA A 62 -1.64 -15.95 3.44
N ASP A 63 -1.25 -14.80 2.89
CA ASP A 63 -0.05 -14.64 2.07
C ASP A 63 1.09 -14.10 2.94
N SER A 64 2.15 -14.88 3.13
CA SER A 64 3.36 -14.45 3.85
C SER A 64 4.26 -13.53 3.01
N THR A 65 4.01 -13.45 1.71
CA THR A 65 4.77 -12.67 0.72
C THR A 65 3.89 -11.61 0.04
N LYS A 66 3.25 -10.76 0.86
CA LYS A 66 2.32 -9.72 0.40
C LYS A 66 3.00 -8.78 -0.59
N ASN A 67 2.78 -9.00 -1.89
CA ASN A 67 3.39 -8.20 -2.94
C ASN A 67 2.95 -6.73 -2.82
N ARG A 68 3.91 -5.80 -2.82
CA ARG A 68 3.67 -4.38 -2.59
C ARG A 68 2.78 -3.74 -3.66
N VAL A 69 2.87 -4.16 -4.93
CA VAL A 69 2.00 -3.66 -6.00
C VAL A 69 0.54 -4.03 -5.71
N THR A 70 0.29 -5.31 -5.39
CA THR A 70 -1.03 -5.81 -5.03
C THR A 70 -1.56 -5.12 -3.78
N PHE A 71 -0.72 -4.97 -2.76
CA PHE A 71 -1.08 -4.28 -1.52
C PHE A 71 -1.52 -2.83 -1.81
N TYR A 72 -0.73 -2.08 -2.57
CA TYR A 72 -1.00 -0.68 -2.90
C TYR A 72 -2.27 -0.54 -3.74
N TYR A 73 -2.49 -1.47 -4.67
CA TYR A 73 -3.71 -1.54 -5.46
C TYR A 73 -4.95 -1.74 -4.57
N LEU A 74 -4.91 -2.68 -3.63
CA LEU A 74 -6.04 -2.98 -2.75
C LEU A 74 -6.34 -1.81 -1.80
N VAL A 75 -5.31 -1.14 -1.28
CA VAL A 75 -5.48 0.08 -0.46
C VAL A 75 -6.13 1.19 -1.29
N ALA A 76 -5.66 1.43 -2.51
CA ALA A 76 -6.25 2.45 -3.38
C ALA A 76 -7.69 2.09 -3.80
N LYS A 77 -8.00 0.79 -3.97
CA LYS A 77 -9.36 0.29 -4.21
C LYS A 77 -10.28 0.58 -3.04
N ASP A 78 -9.86 0.25 -1.82
CA ASP A 78 -10.65 0.46 -0.61
C ASP A 78 -10.94 1.95 -0.37
N LEU A 79 -9.96 2.80 -0.65
CA LEU A 79 -10.09 4.26 -0.54
C LEU A 79 -10.83 4.93 -1.70
N GLY A 80 -11.25 4.18 -2.73
CA GLY A 80 -11.92 4.73 -3.92
C GLY A 80 -11.01 5.60 -4.79
N LYS A 81 -9.70 5.41 -4.72
CA LYS A 81 -8.68 6.25 -5.38
C LYS A 81 -8.09 5.62 -6.65
N LEU A 82 -8.65 4.52 -7.12
CA LEU A 82 -8.22 3.86 -8.36
C LEU A 82 -8.34 4.75 -9.60
N GLY A 83 -9.40 5.56 -9.70
CA GLY A 83 -9.59 6.50 -10.81
C GLY A 83 -8.61 7.68 -10.80
N SER A 84 -8.06 8.03 -9.63
CA SER A 84 -7.05 9.09 -9.49
C SER A 84 -5.62 8.62 -9.72
N LEU A 85 -5.42 7.31 -9.90
CA LEU A 85 -4.11 6.75 -10.23
C LEU A 85 -3.80 7.03 -11.68
#